data_AF-A0AAD3P9T0-F1
#
_entry.id   AF-A0AAD3P9T0-F1
#
_cell.length_a   1.000
_cell.length_b   1.000
_cell.length_c   1.000
_cell.angle_alpha   90.00
_cell.angle_beta   90.00
_cell.angle_gamma   90.00
#
_symmetry.space_group_name_H-M   'P 1'
#
loop_
_entity.id
_entity.type
_entity.pdbx_description
1 polymer ?
#
loop_
_entity_poly.entity_id
_entity_poly.type
_entity_poly.pdbx_seq_one_letter_code
_entity_poly.pdbx_strand_id
1 'polypeptide(L)'
;MELEDALKKLKAELKHNPTWVTDEKYEASQFLDGELELYLLTTRGDHKAPLIVEFALNIAWEMLERCHNLPAELHRIHFIKSTASKFLWHFVNVLLLKHEALITVCAFINIARFFKFKLQTWSVDVLLFGLGIDENNMNSNINGHMMETSGFFDEEIKSFSELETCWLMEIIAHILRQFETLSYEYFHKLHQFDCLKNVDRLLAMNAILSVDLVEALDNLRSQLLLLRQHLNPMDPLDLRRSVADGLDHFIFHSILTITSTSSMVPTSINLMHPNIPLYLHPMPIPNSHA
;
A
#
# COMPACT_ATOMS: atom_id res chain seq x y z
N MET A 1 1.03 26.30 -19.28
CA MET A 1 2.19 26.05 -20.17
C MET A 1 3.04 24.87 -19.71
N GLU A 2 3.78 24.93 -18.59
CA GLU A 2 4.65 23.82 -18.13
C GLU A 2 3.90 22.50 -17.87
N LEU A 3 2.87 22.54 -17.02
CA LEU A 3 2.04 21.37 -16.73
C LEU A 3 1.41 20.79 -18.01
N GLU A 4 0.93 21.64 -18.91
CA GLU A 4 0.30 21.20 -20.17
C GLU A 4 1.30 20.55 -21.13
N ASP A 5 2.54 21.06 -21.20
CA ASP A 5 3.61 20.47 -22.01
C ASP A 5 3.97 19.07 -21.50
N ALA A 6 4.13 18.93 -20.19
CA ALA A 6 4.40 17.65 -19.55
C ALA A 6 3.28 16.63 -19.75
N LEU A 7 2.02 17.06 -19.64
CA LEU A 7 0.87 16.18 -19.92
C LEU A 7 0.84 15.73 -21.38
N LYS A 8 1.27 16.58 -22.34
CA LYS A 8 1.41 16.18 -23.75
C LYS A 8 2.51 15.14 -23.94
N LYS A 9 3.67 15.34 -23.30
CA LYS A 9 4.80 14.39 -23.31
C LYS A 9 4.39 13.02 -22.75
N LEU A 10 3.76 13.02 -21.57
CA LEU A 10 3.23 11.81 -20.95
C LEU A 10 2.24 11.09 -21.86
N LYS A 11 1.30 11.81 -22.47
CA LYS A 11 0.30 11.24 -23.37
C LYS A 11 0.93 10.64 -24.63
N ALA A 12 2.02 11.20 -25.13
CA ALA A 12 2.76 10.62 -26.24
C ALA A 12 3.44 9.31 -25.83
N GLU A 13 4.13 9.30 -24.69
CA GLU A 13 4.82 8.10 -24.19
C GLU A 13 3.84 6.94 -23.92
N LEU A 14 2.71 7.23 -23.28
CA LEU A 14 1.66 6.24 -23.00
C LEU A 14 1.04 5.63 -24.26
N LYS A 15 1.15 6.29 -25.43
CA LYS A 15 0.72 5.71 -26.72
C LYS A 15 1.77 4.79 -27.32
N HIS A 16 3.05 5.07 -27.09
CA HIS A 16 4.17 4.32 -27.66
C HIS A 16 4.53 3.08 -26.84
N ASN A 17 4.33 3.12 -25.53
CA ASN A 17 4.61 1.99 -24.64
C ASN A 17 3.39 1.67 -23.75
N PRO A 18 2.45 0.85 -24.25
CA PRO A 18 1.26 0.47 -23.48
C PRO A 18 1.57 -0.55 -22.37
N THR A 19 2.77 -1.14 -22.37
CA THR A 19 3.12 -2.31 -21.55
C THR A 19 3.93 -1.94 -20.30
N TRP A 20 3.38 -2.37 -19.17
CA TRP A 20 3.87 -2.17 -17.81
C TRP A 20 4.95 -3.19 -17.44
N VAL A 21 6.06 -3.22 -18.18
CA VAL A 21 7.15 -4.15 -17.88
C VAL A 21 7.96 -3.60 -16.71
N THR A 22 7.86 -4.25 -15.56
CA THR A 22 8.85 -4.16 -14.48
C THR A 22 10.11 -4.90 -14.92
N ASP A 23 11.29 -4.42 -14.54
CA ASP A 23 12.55 -5.14 -14.85
C ASP A 23 12.51 -6.52 -14.16
N GLU A 24 12.39 -7.60 -14.95
CA GLU A 24 12.22 -8.98 -14.48
C GLU A 24 13.49 -9.57 -13.82
N LYS A 25 14.57 -8.78 -13.68
CA LYS A 25 15.88 -9.24 -13.18
C LYS A 25 15.92 -9.68 -11.72
N TYR A 26 14.80 -9.72 -11.00
CA TYR A 26 14.75 -10.25 -9.64
C TYR A 26 14.52 -11.77 -9.66
N GLU A 27 15.46 -12.50 -10.27
CA GLU A 27 15.51 -13.97 -10.13
C GLU A 27 15.91 -14.36 -8.71
N ALA A 28 15.23 -15.40 -8.24
CA ALA A 28 15.33 -16.00 -6.93
C ALA A 28 16.77 -16.40 -6.56
N SER A 29 17.48 -15.55 -5.82
CA SER A 29 18.57 -16.02 -4.96
C SER A 29 18.84 -15.04 -3.83
N GLN A 30 18.86 -15.60 -2.62
CA GLN A 30 19.30 -14.99 -1.36
C GLN A 30 18.27 -13.96 -0.81
N PHE A 31 17.93 -13.89 0.47
CA PHE A 31 18.77 -13.99 1.65
C PHE A 31 17.93 -14.45 2.86
N LEU A 32 18.51 -15.38 3.62
CA LEU A 32 18.19 -15.66 5.01
C LEU A 32 19.24 -14.89 5.82
N ASP A 33 18.78 -14.20 6.87
CA ASP A 33 19.56 -13.59 7.95
C ASP A 33 20.32 -12.28 7.60
N GLY A 34 19.96 -11.18 8.29
CA GLY A 34 20.59 -9.86 8.13
C GLY A 34 19.65 -8.68 7.84
N GLU A 35 18.34 -8.82 8.09
CA GLU A 35 17.30 -7.88 7.60
C GLU A 35 17.48 -6.42 8.08
N LEU A 36 18.08 -6.14 9.24
CA LEU A 36 18.03 -4.81 9.86
C LEU A 36 18.97 -3.74 9.27
N GLU A 37 20.14 -4.11 8.73
CA GLU A 37 21.15 -3.13 8.29
C GLU A 37 21.05 -2.75 6.80
N LEU A 38 20.36 -3.56 5.98
CA LEU A 38 20.13 -3.24 4.56
C LEU A 38 19.04 -2.16 4.37
N TYR A 39 18.21 -1.92 5.39
CA TYR A 39 17.05 -1.02 5.35
C TYR A 39 17.38 0.47 5.11
N LEU A 40 18.64 0.88 5.32
CA LEU A 40 19.07 2.28 5.14
C LEU A 40 19.72 2.57 3.78
N LEU A 41 19.94 1.54 2.95
CA LEU A 41 20.70 1.65 1.69
C LEU A 41 19.84 1.41 0.45
N THR A 42 18.54 1.70 0.52
CA THR A 42 17.58 1.40 -0.54
C THR A 42 17.96 2.07 -1.85
N THR A 43 18.31 1.26 -2.85
CA THR A 43 18.64 1.71 -4.20
C THR A 43 17.49 1.44 -5.18
N ARG A 44 17.68 1.88 -6.44
CA ARG A 44 16.76 1.64 -7.57
C ARG A 44 16.30 0.18 -7.68
N GLY A 45 17.14 -0.78 -7.31
CA GLY A 45 16.84 -2.22 -7.41
C GLY A 45 15.80 -2.74 -6.43
N ASP A 46 15.57 -2.03 -5.33
CA ASP A 46 14.72 -2.53 -4.24
C ASP A 46 13.23 -2.19 -4.43
N HIS A 47 12.95 -1.21 -5.30
CA HIS A 47 11.59 -0.78 -5.60
C HIS A 47 11.13 -1.44 -6.91
N LYS A 48 10.17 -2.36 -6.83
CA LYS A 48 9.54 -3.06 -7.97
C LYS A 48 8.64 -2.14 -8.82
N ALA A 49 9.13 -0.97 -9.21
CA ALA A 49 8.40 0.06 -9.95
C ALA A 49 8.63 -0.04 -11.48
N PRO A 50 7.62 0.18 -12.33
CA PRO A 50 7.75 0.15 -13.78
C PRO A 50 8.57 1.31 -14.38
N LEU A 51 9.19 1.11 -15.54
CA LEU A 51 10.01 2.12 -16.24
C LEU A 51 9.28 3.43 -16.57
N ILE A 52 7.97 3.37 -16.86
CA ILE A 52 7.16 4.57 -17.14
C ILE A 52 7.14 5.56 -15.96
N VAL A 53 7.36 5.05 -14.74
CA VAL A 53 7.46 5.87 -13.53
C VAL A 53 8.73 6.71 -13.55
N GLU A 54 9.85 6.15 -14.00
CA GLU A 54 11.11 6.91 -14.15
C GLU A 54 10.97 8.01 -15.20
N PHE A 55 10.29 7.73 -16.31
CA PHE A 55 9.99 8.74 -17.32
C PHE A 55 9.18 9.91 -16.75
N ALA A 56 8.11 9.61 -15.99
CA ALA A 56 7.31 10.63 -15.32
C ALA A 56 8.14 11.43 -14.31
N LEU A 57 8.98 10.75 -13.51
CA LEU A 57 9.88 11.42 -12.58
C LEU A 57 10.89 12.33 -13.30
N ASN A 58 11.46 11.91 -14.43
CA ASN A 58 12.37 12.77 -15.19
C ASN A 58 11.68 14.06 -15.68
N ILE A 59 10.44 13.96 -16.16
CA ILE A 59 9.65 15.14 -16.52
C ILE A 59 9.41 16.06 -15.31
N ALA A 60 9.07 15.48 -14.16
CA ALA A 60 8.87 16.25 -12.93
C ALA A 60 10.18 16.91 -12.44
N TRP A 61 11.30 16.20 -12.58
CA TRP A 61 12.63 16.72 -12.26
C TRP A 61 13.02 17.90 -13.14
N GLU A 62 12.78 17.81 -14.45
CA GLU A 62 13.00 18.94 -15.36
C GLU A 62 12.22 20.20 -14.95
N MET A 63 11.01 20.03 -14.40
CA MET A 63 10.26 21.17 -13.83
C MET A 63 10.94 21.74 -12.59
N LEU A 64 11.48 20.87 -11.73
CA LEU A 64 12.22 21.28 -10.54
C LEU A 64 13.48 22.06 -10.90
N GLU A 65 14.23 21.63 -11.91
CA GLU A 65 15.40 22.37 -12.40
C GLU A 65 15.03 23.77 -12.90
N ARG A 66 13.90 23.91 -13.62
CA ARG A 66 13.42 25.22 -14.09
C ARG A 66 12.98 26.14 -12.95
N CYS A 67 12.50 25.57 -11.85
CA CYS A 67 12.14 26.28 -10.62
C CYS A 67 13.34 27.03 -10.01
N HIS A 68 14.58 26.60 -10.29
CA HIS A 68 15.80 27.25 -9.80
C HIS A 68 15.85 28.76 -10.11
N ASN A 69 15.41 29.14 -11.31
CA ASN A 69 15.51 30.52 -11.76
C ASN A 69 14.60 31.48 -10.97
N LEU A 70 13.78 30.96 -10.05
CA LEU A 70 12.91 31.76 -9.20
C LEU A 70 13.65 32.19 -7.92
N PRO A 71 13.78 33.51 -7.67
CA PRO A 71 14.63 34.04 -6.62
C PRO A 71 14.08 33.81 -5.20
N ALA A 72 12.75 33.74 -5.04
CA ALA A 72 12.11 33.58 -3.73
C ALA A 72 11.65 32.15 -3.49
N GLU A 73 11.91 31.63 -2.29
CA GLU A 73 11.50 30.29 -1.85
C GLU A 73 10.00 30.06 -1.99
N LEU A 74 9.19 31.04 -1.59
CA LEU A 74 7.73 30.99 -1.68
C LEU A 74 7.24 30.85 -3.13
N HIS A 75 7.91 31.51 -4.09
CA HIS A 75 7.61 31.35 -5.51
C HIS A 75 8.01 29.95 -6.01
N ARG A 76 9.12 29.39 -5.49
CA ARG A 76 9.54 28.02 -5.81
C ARG A 76 8.53 26.99 -5.32
N ILE A 77 8.10 27.10 -4.06
CA ILE A 77 7.07 26.23 -3.48
C ILE A 77 5.78 26.33 -4.31
N HIS A 78 5.32 27.55 -4.60
CA HIS A 78 4.09 27.75 -5.37
C HIS A 78 4.20 27.18 -6.80
N PHE A 79 5.35 27.36 -7.45
CA PHE A 79 5.61 26.80 -8.78
C PHE A 79 5.56 25.26 -8.74
N ILE A 80 6.25 24.63 -7.78
CA ILE A 80 6.30 23.17 -7.62
C ILE A 80 4.89 22.60 -7.38
N LYS A 81 4.16 23.16 -6.42
CA LYS A 81 2.77 22.77 -6.12
C LYS A 81 1.85 22.94 -7.32
N SER A 82 2.07 23.96 -8.15
CA SER A 82 1.26 24.23 -9.34
C SER A 82 1.66 23.44 -10.59
N THR A 83 2.82 22.76 -10.59
CA THR A 83 3.37 22.06 -11.75
C THR A 83 3.70 20.61 -11.43
N ALA A 84 4.90 20.33 -10.89
CA ALA A 84 5.42 18.99 -10.64
C ALA A 84 4.46 18.16 -9.78
N SER A 85 3.95 18.72 -8.68
CA SER A 85 2.98 18.03 -7.81
C SER A 85 1.72 17.61 -8.55
N LYS A 86 1.08 18.55 -9.27
CA LYS A 86 -0.13 18.28 -10.07
C LYS A 86 0.12 17.28 -11.18
N PHE A 87 1.28 17.36 -11.82
CA PHE A 87 1.68 16.42 -12.87
C PHE A 87 1.82 15.00 -12.31
N LEU A 88 2.56 14.83 -11.21
CA LEU A 88 2.75 13.53 -10.56
C LEU A 88 1.42 12.95 -10.08
N TRP A 89 0.55 13.78 -9.49
CA TRP A 89 -0.78 13.35 -9.09
C TRP A 89 -1.64 12.92 -10.28
N HIS A 90 -1.61 13.68 -11.38
CA HIS A 90 -2.31 13.28 -12.60
C HIS A 90 -1.78 11.95 -13.15
N PHE A 91 -0.46 11.78 -13.20
CA PHE A 91 0.17 10.55 -13.64
C PHE A 91 -0.34 9.35 -12.84
N VAL A 92 -0.28 9.44 -11.51
CA VAL A 92 -0.75 8.40 -10.58
C VAL A 92 -2.23 8.06 -10.80
N ASN A 93 -3.09 9.08 -10.98
CA ASN A 93 -4.51 8.85 -11.28
C ASN A 93 -4.73 8.14 -12.62
N VAL A 94 -3.94 8.46 -13.64
CA VAL A 94 -3.97 7.73 -14.92
C VAL A 94 -3.50 6.28 -14.77
N LEU A 95 -2.58 6.01 -13.84
CA LEU A 95 -2.18 4.65 -13.51
C LEU A 95 -3.30 3.87 -12.82
N LEU A 96 -3.97 4.51 -11.85
CA LEU A 96 -5.07 3.92 -11.06
C LEU A 96 -6.25 3.49 -11.92
N LEU A 97 -6.65 4.31 -12.90
CA LEU A 97 -7.86 4.07 -13.71
C LEU A 97 -7.76 2.85 -14.65
N LYS A 98 -6.59 2.23 -14.78
CA LYS A 98 -6.38 1.18 -15.79
C LYS A 98 -6.59 -0.24 -15.29
N HIS A 99 -6.76 -0.50 -13.99
CA HIS A 99 -6.62 -1.88 -13.49
C HIS A 99 -7.32 -2.19 -12.15
N GLU A 100 -7.94 -3.38 -12.07
CA GLU A 100 -8.70 -3.86 -10.90
C GLU A 100 -8.14 -5.15 -10.27
N ALA A 101 -7.07 -5.74 -10.82
CA ALA A 101 -6.52 -7.02 -10.36
C ALA A 101 -5.50 -6.86 -9.21
N LEU A 102 -5.41 -7.87 -8.32
CA LEU A 102 -4.49 -7.90 -7.15
C LEU A 102 -3.04 -7.56 -7.50
N ILE A 103 -2.52 -8.11 -8.61
CA ILE A 103 -1.16 -7.83 -9.11
C ILE A 103 -0.98 -6.33 -9.37
N THR A 104 -2.03 -5.66 -9.83
CA THR A 104 -1.96 -4.23 -10.10
C THR A 104 -2.01 -3.41 -8.83
N VAL A 105 -2.78 -3.83 -7.83
CA VAL A 105 -2.75 -3.19 -6.51
C VAL A 105 -1.33 -3.27 -5.93
N CYS A 106 -0.65 -4.41 -6.06
CA CYS A 106 0.75 -4.54 -5.66
C CYS A 106 1.68 -3.60 -6.43
N ALA A 107 1.55 -3.53 -7.76
CA ALA A 107 2.33 -2.62 -8.58
C ALA A 107 2.10 -1.17 -8.14
N PHE A 108 0.85 -0.80 -7.83
CA PHE A 108 0.50 0.53 -7.40
C PHE A 108 1.10 0.91 -6.05
N ILE A 109 1.05 0.01 -5.07
CA ILE A 109 1.72 0.16 -3.78
C ILE A 109 3.23 0.41 -3.98
N ASN A 110 3.89 -0.39 -4.82
CA ASN A 110 5.32 -0.22 -5.10
C ASN A 110 5.63 1.14 -5.73
N ILE A 111 4.77 1.60 -6.65
CA ILE A 111 4.90 2.90 -7.31
C ILE A 111 4.74 4.03 -6.29
N ALA A 112 3.73 3.96 -5.42
CA ALA A 112 3.50 4.96 -4.38
C ALA A 112 4.72 5.10 -3.46
N ARG A 113 5.33 3.98 -3.06
CA ARG A 113 6.57 4.00 -2.27
C ARG A 113 7.74 4.59 -3.01
N PHE A 114 7.91 4.21 -4.27
CA PHE A 114 9.00 4.75 -5.08
C PHE A 114 8.86 6.26 -5.26
N PHE A 115 7.64 6.76 -5.48
CA PHE A 115 7.37 8.20 -5.50
C PHE A 115 7.67 8.85 -4.16
N LYS A 116 7.17 8.29 -3.05
CA LYS A 116 7.45 8.79 -1.71
C LYS A 116 8.95 8.91 -1.44
N PHE A 117 9.71 7.85 -1.70
CA PHE A 117 11.17 7.85 -1.56
C PHE A 117 11.82 8.96 -2.39
N LYS A 118 11.47 9.05 -3.68
CA LYS A 118 12.02 10.07 -4.58
C LYS A 118 11.68 11.50 -4.17
N LEU A 119 10.45 11.75 -3.75
CA LEU A 119 10.02 13.06 -3.30
C LEU A 119 10.69 13.46 -1.98
N GLN A 120 10.94 12.51 -1.08
CA GLN A 120 11.74 12.75 0.12
C GLN A 120 13.17 13.15 -0.23
N THR A 121 13.83 12.42 -1.14
CA THR A 121 15.18 12.79 -1.63
C THR A 121 15.19 14.17 -2.26
N TRP A 122 14.25 14.45 -3.17
CA TRP A 122 14.19 15.76 -3.84
C TRP A 122 13.85 16.90 -2.90
N SER A 123 13.04 16.66 -1.87
CA SER A 123 12.75 17.68 -0.86
C SER A 123 14.03 18.10 -0.14
N VAL A 124 14.90 17.15 0.19
CA VAL A 124 16.22 17.43 0.76
C VAL A 124 17.09 18.18 -0.25
N ASP A 125 17.20 17.71 -1.50
CA ASP A 125 18.03 18.35 -2.53
C ASP A 125 17.60 19.80 -2.81
N VAL A 126 16.30 20.07 -2.92
CA VAL A 126 15.75 21.41 -3.16
C VAL A 126 15.97 22.31 -1.94
N LEU A 127 15.90 21.77 -0.72
CA LEU A 127 16.20 22.51 0.51
C LEU A 127 17.69 22.89 0.59
N LEU A 128 18.59 21.92 0.36
CA LEU A 128 20.04 22.15 0.31
C LEU A 128 20.38 23.25 -0.70
N PHE A 129 19.73 23.19 -1.85
CA PHE A 129 19.89 24.13 -2.93
C PHE A 129 19.38 25.54 -2.62
N GLY A 130 18.21 25.65 -1.98
CA GLY A 130 17.62 26.93 -1.58
C GLY A 130 18.44 27.69 -0.53
N LEU A 131 19.21 26.96 0.28
CA LEU A 131 20.05 27.52 1.33
C LEU A 131 21.46 27.92 0.85
N GLY A 132 21.88 27.49 -0.34
CA GLY A 132 23.24 27.74 -0.85
C GLY A 132 24.35 27.20 0.06
N ILE A 133 24.02 26.22 0.91
CA ILE A 133 24.92 25.65 1.92
C ILE A 133 25.68 24.48 1.30
N ASP A 134 27.01 24.58 1.27
CA ASP A 134 27.90 23.46 0.98
C ASP A 134 27.72 22.37 2.04
N GLU A 135 27.71 21.10 1.62
CA GLU A 135 27.39 19.88 2.41
C GLU A 135 28.08 19.81 3.80
N ASN A 136 29.22 20.51 3.95
CA ASN A 136 30.06 20.53 5.14
C ASN A 136 29.54 21.36 6.34
N ASN A 137 28.49 22.19 6.16
CA ASN A 137 27.97 23.09 7.23
C ASN A 137 26.59 22.68 7.78
N MET A 138 26.12 21.46 7.49
CA MET A 138 24.76 20.99 7.80
C MET A 138 24.40 20.92 9.30
N ASN A 139 25.36 20.68 10.19
CA ASN A 139 25.04 20.17 11.53
C ASN A 139 24.52 21.20 12.55
N SER A 140 24.62 22.50 12.30
CA SER A 140 24.29 23.52 13.32
C SER A 140 23.08 24.41 13.01
N ASN A 141 22.60 24.47 11.76
CA ASN A 141 21.63 25.49 11.34
C ASN A 141 20.23 24.95 10.98
N ILE A 142 20.07 23.64 10.80
CA ILE A 142 18.81 23.03 10.34
C ILE A 142 17.73 23.03 11.43
N ASN A 143 18.13 22.85 12.69
CA ASN A 143 17.20 22.63 13.81
C ASN A 143 16.38 23.88 14.21
N GLY A 144 16.78 25.09 13.80
CA GLY A 144 16.13 26.34 14.22
C GLY A 144 15.07 26.88 13.24
N HIS A 145 15.15 26.52 11.95
CA HIS A 145 14.28 27.08 10.91
C HIS A 145 13.30 26.06 10.30
N MET A 146 13.48 24.76 10.56
CA MET A 146 12.62 23.69 10.02
C MET A 146 11.23 23.58 10.66
N MET A 147 10.92 24.35 11.72
CA MET A 147 9.70 24.09 12.51
C MET A 147 8.40 24.65 11.90
N GLU A 148 8.44 25.48 10.84
CA GLU A 148 7.23 26.11 10.27
C GLU A 148 7.09 26.07 8.74
N THR A 149 8.12 25.69 7.97
CA THR A 149 7.98 25.52 6.51
C THR A 149 7.54 24.11 6.19
N SER A 150 6.27 23.93 5.83
CA SER A 150 5.81 22.73 5.12
C SER A 150 6.74 22.48 3.93
N GLY A 151 7.44 21.35 3.91
CA GLY A 151 8.35 20.95 2.85
C GLY A 151 7.69 20.95 1.48
N PHE A 152 8.52 21.06 0.43
CA PHE A 152 8.09 21.21 -0.97
C PHE A 152 7.10 20.14 -1.43
N PHE A 153 7.20 18.93 -0.87
CA PHE A 153 6.37 17.78 -1.22
C PHE A 153 5.68 17.10 -0.02
N ASP A 154 5.56 17.78 1.12
CA ASP A 154 5.03 17.15 2.35
C ASP A 154 3.62 16.59 2.18
N GLU A 155 2.75 17.34 1.49
CA GLU A 155 1.38 16.93 1.22
C GLU A 155 1.33 15.69 0.30
N GLU A 156 2.19 15.66 -0.72
CA GLU A 156 2.30 14.57 -1.68
C GLU A 156 2.86 13.30 -1.03
N ILE A 157 3.93 13.44 -0.23
CA ILE A 157 4.55 12.35 0.54
C ILE A 157 3.52 11.74 1.50
N LYS A 158 2.74 12.59 2.19
CA LYS A 158 1.66 12.16 3.07
C LYS A 158 0.59 11.41 2.27
N SER A 159 0.14 11.97 1.14
CA SER A 159 -0.88 11.37 0.28
C SER A 159 -0.45 9.98 -0.24
N PHE A 160 0.82 9.81 -0.64
CA PHE A 160 1.34 8.50 -1.05
C PHE A 160 1.39 7.50 0.12
N SER A 161 1.69 7.96 1.33
CA SER A 161 1.70 7.10 2.53
C SER A 161 0.29 6.65 2.93
N GLU A 162 -0.70 7.53 2.84
CA GLU A 162 -2.10 7.19 3.09
C GLU A 162 -2.61 6.20 2.06
N LEU A 163 -2.30 6.44 0.80
CA LEU A 163 -2.68 5.58 -0.32
C LEU A 163 -2.07 4.18 -0.21
N GLU A 164 -0.78 4.08 0.14
CA GLU A 164 -0.11 2.81 0.45
C GLU A 164 -0.88 2.05 1.54
N THR A 165 -1.20 2.72 2.65
CA THR A 165 -1.91 2.13 3.79
C THR A 165 -3.31 1.66 3.39
N CYS A 166 -4.07 2.47 2.66
CA CYS A 166 -5.40 2.12 2.19
C CYS A 166 -5.40 0.85 1.33
N TRP A 167 -4.47 0.74 0.37
CA TRP A 167 -4.41 -0.43 -0.50
C TRP A 167 -3.89 -1.69 0.21
N LEU A 168 -2.95 -1.55 1.15
CA LEU A 168 -2.54 -2.68 1.99
C LEU A 168 -3.72 -3.21 2.83
N MET A 169 -4.51 -2.32 3.43
CA MET A 169 -5.71 -2.72 4.17
C MET A 169 -6.74 -3.41 3.27
N GLU A 170 -6.95 -2.92 2.04
CA GLU A 170 -7.87 -3.54 1.08
C GLU A 170 -7.40 -4.94 0.69
N ILE A 171 -6.08 -5.15 0.48
CA ILE A 171 -5.51 -6.48 0.25
C ILE A 171 -5.81 -7.42 1.43
N ILE A 172 -5.56 -6.97 2.67
CA ILE A 172 -5.83 -7.77 3.88
C ILE A 172 -7.31 -8.13 3.94
N ALA A 173 -8.20 -7.16 3.79
CA ALA A 173 -9.64 -7.36 3.82
C ALA A 173 -10.10 -8.34 2.72
N HIS A 174 -9.54 -8.22 1.51
CA HIS A 174 -9.83 -9.13 0.40
C HIS A 174 -9.45 -10.57 0.72
N ILE A 175 -8.22 -10.81 1.22
CA ILE A 175 -7.73 -12.15 1.58
C ILE A 175 -8.64 -12.77 2.65
N LEU A 176 -8.93 -12.01 3.72
CA LEU A 176 -9.75 -12.48 4.83
C LEU A 176 -11.17 -12.82 4.38
N ARG A 177 -11.78 -11.97 3.56
CA ARG A 177 -13.12 -12.21 3.02
C ARG A 177 -13.18 -13.43 2.09
N GLN A 178 -12.15 -13.64 1.27
CA GLN A 178 -12.05 -14.82 0.42
C GLN A 178 -11.91 -16.09 1.26
N PHE A 179 -11.06 -16.05 2.30
CA PHE A 179 -10.92 -17.17 3.23
C PHE A 179 -12.24 -17.49 3.94
N GLU A 180 -12.91 -16.48 4.49
CA GLU A 180 -14.24 -16.63 5.12
C GLU A 180 -15.26 -17.25 4.15
N THR A 181 -15.31 -16.76 2.92
CA THR A 181 -16.26 -17.24 1.91
C THR A 181 -16.01 -18.71 1.54
N LEU A 182 -14.75 -19.09 1.29
CA LEU A 182 -14.39 -20.46 0.90
C LEU A 182 -14.50 -21.45 2.06
N SER A 183 -14.22 -21.01 3.29
CA SER A 183 -14.31 -21.86 4.48
C SER A 183 -15.71 -21.89 5.11
N TYR A 184 -16.66 -21.10 4.60
CA TYR A 184 -18.01 -20.97 5.14
C TYR A 184 -18.69 -22.34 5.33
N GLU A 185 -18.71 -23.16 4.28
CA GLU A 185 -19.36 -24.48 4.33
C GLU A 185 -18.69 -25.43 5.33
N TYR A 186 -17.37 -25.35 5.49
CA TYR A 186 -16.66 -26.12 6.50
C TYR A 186 -17.13 -25.76 7.91
N PHE A 187 -17.11 -24.47 8.26
CA PHE A 187 -17.52 -24.02 9.60
C PHE A 187 -19.02 -24.22 9.85
N HIS A 188 -19.86 -24.08 8.82
CA HIS A 188 -21.28 -24.38 8.89
C HIS A 188 -21.56 -25.88 9.13
N LYS A 189 -20.88 -26.78 8.40
CA LYS A 189 -20.96 -28.23 8.64
C LYS A 189 -20.45 -28.59 10.04
N LEU A 190 -19.34 -27.99 10.47
CA LEU A 190 -18.79 -28.20 11.81
C LEU A 190 -19.80 -27.87 12.90
N HIS A 191 -20.55 -26.76 12.75
CA HIS A 191 -21.66 -26.40 13.64
C HIS A 191 -22.80 -27.44 13.63
N GLN A 192 -23.16 -28.00 12.47
CA GLN A 192 -24.19 -29.06 12.38
C GLN A 192 -23.75 -30.36 13.05
N PHE A 193 -22.47 -30.74 12.93
CA PHE A 193 -21.93 -31.95 13.57
C PHE A 193 -21.79 -31.81 15.09
N ASP A 194 -21.65 -30.58 15.61
CA ASP A 194 -21.68 -30.34 17.05
C ASP A 194 -23.03 -30.78 17.68
N CYS A 195 -24.11 -30.75 16.90
CA CYS A 195 -25.43 -31.25 17.30
C CYS A 195 -25.54 -32.80 17.35
N LEU A 196 -24.52 -33.57 16.90
CA LEU A 196 -24.50 -35.04 16.97
C LEU A 196 -23.86 -35.58 18.28
N LYS A 197 -24.26 -36.81 18.67
CA LYS A 197 -23.73 -37.50 19.87
C LYS A 197 -22.24 -37.85 19.74
N ASN A 198 -21.54 -37.87 20.87
CA ASN A 198 -20.07 -37.94 21.01
C ASN A 198 -19.32 -39.01 20.18
N VAL A 199 -19.91 -40.17 19.89
CA VAL A 199 -19.21 -41.28 19.19
C VAL A 199 -19.18 -41.06 17.67
N ASP A 200 -20.25 -40.49 17.11
CA ASP A 200 -20.33 -40.13 15.68
C ASP A 200 -19.52 -38.85 15.39
N ARG A 201 -19.42 -37.96 16.38
CA ARG A 201 -18.67 -36.69 16.31
C ARG A 201 -17.16 -36.91 16.05
N LEU A 202 -16.51 -37.80 16.79
CA LEU A 202 -15.05 -37.98 16.74
C LEU A 202 -14.60 -38.74 15.49
N LEU A 203 -15.45 -39.63 14.98
CA LEU A 203 -15.27 -40.33 13.69
C LEU A 203 -15.53 -39.39 12.50
N ALA A 204 -16.53 -38.51 12.58
CA ALA A 204 -16.78 -37.50 11.55
C ALA A 204 -15.67 -36.44 11.50
N MET A 205 -15.29 -35.82 12.63
CA MET A 205 -14.27 -34.76 12.66
C MET A 205 -12.89 -35.21 12.13
N ASN A 206 -12.45 -36.44 12.43
CA ASN A 206 -11.17 -36.95 11.94
C ASN A 206 -11.18 -37.35 10.44
N ALA A 207 -12.37 -37.53 9.85
CA ALA A 207 -12.53 -37.83 8.43
C ALA A 207 -12.71 -36.55 7.57
N ILE A 208 -12.96 -35.40 8.20
CA ILE A 208 -13.29 -34.12 7.53
C ILE A 208 -12.06 -33.20 7.54
N LEU A 209 -11.06 -33.53 6.72
CA LEU A 209 -10.45 -32.46 5.93
C LEU A 209 -11.48 -32.15 4.84
N SER A 210 -12.43 -31.27 5.16
CA SER A 210 -13.43 -30.86 4.16
C SER A 210 -12.69 -30.25 2.99
N VAL A 211 -13.07 -30.64 1.78
CA VAL A 211 -12.57 -30.06 0.53
C VAL A 211 -12.62 -28.53 0.60
N ASP A 212 -13.65 -27.97 1.24
CA ASP A 212 -13.85 -26.52 1.44
C ASP A 212 -12.70 -25.85 2.24
N LEU A 213 -12.22 -26.49 3.33
CA LEU A 213 -11.13 -25.92 4.13
C LEU A 213 -9.79 -26.04 3.39
N VAL A 214 -9.57 -27.16 2.70
CA VAL A 214 -8.37 -27.35 1.88
C VAL A 214 -8.32 -26.32 0.75
N GLU A 215 -9.44 -26.06 0.09
CA GLU A 215 -9.57 -25.02 -0.94
C GLU A 215 -9.31 -23.62 -0.37
N ALA A 216 -9.89 -23.29 0.80
CA ALA A 216 -9.65 -22.01 1.46
C ALA A 216 -8.16 -21.79 1.80
N LEU A 217 -7.48 -22.82 2.31
CA LEU A 217 -6.05 -22.78 2.65
C LEU A 217 -5.16 -22.70 1.41
N ASP A 218 -5.50 -23.41 0.33
CA ASP A 218 -4.76 -23.37 -0.92
C ASP A 218 -4.89 -22.01 -1.62
N ASN A 219 -6.10 -21.42 -1.62
CA ASN A 219 -6.31 -20.06 -2.10
C ASN A 219 -5.54 -19.03 -1.25
N LEU A 220 -5.61 -19.12 0.08
CA LEU A 220 -4.84 -18.24 0.98
C LEU A 220 -3.33 -18.32 0.69
N ARG A 221 -2.79 -19.55 0.57
CA ARG A 221 -1.39 -19.79 0.22
C ARG A 221 -1.04 -19.16 -1.12
N SER A 222 -1.87 -19.35 -2.14
CA SER A 222 -1.66 -18.81 -3.49
C SER A 222 -1.64 -17.28 -3.50
N GLN A 223 -2.56 -16.64 -2.79
CA GLN A 223 -2.59 -15.18 -2.65
C GLN A 223 -1.36 -14.64 -1.92
N LEU A 224 -0.95 -15.26 -0.80
CA LEU A 224 0.25 -14.85 -0.06
C LEU A 224 1.54 -15.02 -0.89
N LEU A 225 1.62 -16.05 -1.74
CA LEU A 225 2.73 -16.23 -2.66
C LEU A 225 2.75 -15.14 -3.74
N LEU A 226 1.59 -14.81 -4.33
CA LEU A 226 1.47 -13.71 -5.30
C LEU A 226 1.89 -12.37 -4.67
N LEU A 227 1.42 -12.07 -3.46
CA LEU A 227 1.79 -10.84 -2.75
C LEU A 227 3.29 -10.78 -2.48
N ARG A 228 3.90 -11.89 -2.03
CA ARG A 228 5.35 -11.98 -1.83
C ARG A 228 6.13 -11.73 -3.13
N GLN A 229 5.63 -12.23 -4.26
CA GLN A 229 6.27 -12.06 -5.56
C GLN A 229 6.17 -10.62 -6.07
N HIS A 230 5.07 -9.93 -5.83
CA HIS A 230 4.79 -8.64 -6.46
C HIS A 230 4.98 -7.42 -5.55
N LEU A 231 4.83 -7.53 -4.23
CA LEU A 231 5.10 -6.42 -3.32
C LEU A 231 6.60 -6.23 -3.08
N ASN A 232 6.96 -5.00 -2.73
CA ASN A 232 8.30 -4.65 -2.25
C ASN A 232 8.67 -5.52 -1.02
N PRO A 233 9.93 -5.98 -0.89
CA PRO A 233 10.43 -6.72 0.27
C PRO A 233 10.14 -6.09 1.65
N MET A 234 9.85 -4.80 1.73
CA MET A 234 9.54 -4.08 2.98
C MET A 234 8.16 -4.41 3.58
N ASP A 235 7.26 -5.03 2.82
CA ASP A 235 5.84 -5.22 3.19
C ASP A 235 5.43 -6.54 3.83
N PRO A 236 6.11 -7.67 3.57
CA PRO A 236 5.51 -8.96 3.78
C PRO A 236 5.35 -9.28 5.27
N LEU A 237 6.06 -8.60 6.17
CA LEU A 237 6.05 -8.93 7.58
C LEU A 237 4.81 -8.38 8.30
N ASP A 238 4.53 -7.08 8.17
CA ASP A 238 3.34 -6.48 8.80
C ASP A 238 2.05 -6.94 8.11
N LEU A 239 2.08 -7.10 6.79
CA LEU A 239 0.96 -7.67 6.03
C LEU A 239 0.61 -9.09 6.55
N ARG A 240 1.61 -9.95 6.72
CA ARG A 240 1.39 -11.33 7.23
C ARG A 240 0.86 -11.33 8.66
N ARG A 241 1.35 -10.43 9.53
CA ARG A 241 0.84 -10.29 10.90
C ARG A 241 -0.64 -9.92 10.89
N SER A 242 -1.02 -8.89 10.14
CA SER A 242 -2.42 -8.47 10.06
C SER A 242 -3.34 -9.52 9.45
N VAL A 243 -2.87 -10.28 8.46
CA VAL A 243 -3.63 -11.44 7.93
C VAL A 243 -3.76 -12.53 9.00
N ALA A 244 -2.68 -12.86 9.71
CA ALA A 244 -2.71 -13.86 10.79
C ALA A 244 -3.69 -13.45 11.91
N ASP A 245 -3.61 -12.21 12.39
CA ASP A 245 -4.50 -11.67 13.42
C ASP A 245 -5.98 -11.76 12.99
N GLY A 246 -6.27 -11.43 11.73
CA GLY A 246 -7.62 -11.52 11.17
C GLY A 246 -8.13 -12.96 11.08
N LEU A 247 -7.27 -13.90 10.67
CA LEU A 247 -7.60 -15.33 10.61
C LEU A 247 -7.81 -15.92 12.01
N ASP A 248 -6.95 -15.57 12.96
CA ASP A 248 -7.08 -16.01 14.36
C ASP A 248 -8.39 -15.54 14.96
N HIS A 249 -8.76 -14.28 14.74
CA HIS A 249 -10.05 -13.73 15.18
C HIS A 249 -11.24 -14.47 14.55
N PHE A 250 -11.21 -14.70 13.22
CA PHE A 250 -12.27 -15.42 12.51
C PHE A 250 -12.42 -16.85 13.03
N ILE A 251 -11.34 -17.63 13.05
CA ILE A 251 -11.34 -19.04 13.48
C ILE A 251 -11.80 -19.14 14.93
N PHE A 252 -11.29 -18.29 15.82
CA PHE A 252 -11.68 -18.28 17.22
C PHE A 252 -13.18 -17.98 17.38
N HIS A 253 -13.71 -17.00 16.65
CA HIS A 253 -15.13 -16.68 16.68
C HIS A 253 -16.00 -17.83 16.13
N SER A 254 -15.59 -18.46 15.04
CA SER A 254 -16.28 -19.61 14.46
C SER A 254 -16.29 -20.81 15.42
N ILE A 255 -15.22 -21.06 16.17
CA ILE A 255 -15.18 -22.14 17.17
C ILE A 255 -16.00 -21.79 18.42
N LEU A 256 -15.94 -20.54 18.89
CA LEU A 256 -16.71 -20.09 20.06
C LEU A 256 -18.22 -20.17 19.81
N THR A 257 -18.68 -19.75 18.65
CA THR A 257 -20.11 -19.84 18.29
C THR A 257 -20.59 -21.30 18.31
N ILE A 258 -19.78 -22.22 17.80
CA ILE A 258 -20.05 -23.67 17.88
C ILE A 258 -20.15 -24.15 19.33
N THR A 259 -19.13 -23.89 20.15
CA THR A 259 -19.09 -24.36 21.56
C THR A 259 -20.17 -23.73 22.45
N SER A 260 -20.57 -22.47 22.17
CA SER A 260 -21.63 -21.76 22.91
C SER A 260 -23.02 -22.36 22.66
N THR A 261 -23.31 -22.85 21.45
CA THR A 261 -24.59 -23.51 21.14
C THR A 261 -24.75 -24.89 21.77
N SER A 262 -23.65 -25.58 22.11
CA SER A 262 -23.67 -26.81 22.90
C SER A 262 -23.97 -26.57 24.39
N SER A 263 -23.92 -25.32 24.85
CA SER A 263 -24.06 -24.91 26.24
C SER A 263 -25.25 -23.95 26.42
N MET A 264 -26.48 -24.45 26.30
CA MET A 264 -27.62 -23.70 26.83
C MET A 264 -27.66 -23.77 28.37
N VAL A 265 -27.03 -22.79 29.02
CA VAL A 265 -27.49 -22.17 30.27
C VAL A 265 -27.32 -20.65 30.11
N PRO A 266 -28.33 -19.81 30.42
CA PRO A 266 -28.29 -18.40 30.06
C PRO A 266 -27.60 -17.60 31.16
N THR A 267 -26.63 -16.74 30.82
CA THR A 267 -26.44 -15.52 31.59
C THR A 267 -25.94 -14.39 30.70
N SER A 268 -26.79 -13.38 30.62
CA SER A 268 -26.65 -12.03 30.09
C SER A 268 -25.26 -11.43 30.23
N ILE A 269 -24.67 -10.97 29.13
CA ILE A 269 -23.72 -9.84 29.15
C ILE A 269 -24.06 -8.91 28.00
N ASN A 270 -24.54 -7.72 28.38
CA ASN A 270 -24.70 -6.55 27.51
C ASN A 270 -23.38 -6.24 26.80
N LEU A 271 -23.41 -6.18 25.47
CA LEU A 271 -22.39 -5.45 24.70
C LEU A 271 -23.05 -4.19 24.13
N MET A 272 -22.61 -3.06 24.69
CA MET A 272 -22.85 -1.73 24.16
C MET A 272 -22.31 -1.61 22.73
N HIS A 273 -23.14 -1.03 21.86
CA HIS A 273 -22.77 -0.41 20.59
C HIS A 273 -21.70 0.68 20.78
N PRO A 274 -20.86 0.95 19.77
CA PRO A 274 -21.22 1.96 18.75
C PRO A 274 -20.88 1.48 17.32
N ASN A 275 -21.83 1.42 16.38
CA ASN A 275 -22.11 2.48 15.40
C ASN A 275 -20.87 3.24 14.88
N ILE A 276 -20.36 2.81 13.72
CA ILE A 276 -19.66 3.67 12.76
C ILE A 276 -20.22 3.35 11.36
N PRO A 277 -20.81 4.31 10.63
CA PRO A 277 -21.25 4.10 9.27
C PRO A 277 -20.07 4.27 8.28
N LEU A 278 -19.85 3.26 7.44
CA LEU A 278 -19.00 3.34 6.26
C LEU A 278 -19.72 4.15 5.18
N TYR A 279 -19.38 5.43 5.06
CA TYR A 279 -19.62 6.22 3.84
C TYR A 279 -18.26 6.64 3.28
N LEU A 280 -17.80 5.94 2.24
CA LEU A 280 -16.79 6.49 1.34
C LEU A 280 -17.46 7.60 0.52
N HIS A 281 -17.16 8.86 0.86
CA HIS A 281 -17.33 9.96 -0.07
C HIS A 281 -16.05 10.13 -0.90
N PRO A 282 -16.15 10.49 -2.19
CA PRO A 282 -14.99 10.86 -2.99
C PRO A 282 -14.31 12.11 -2.41
N MET A 283 -12.99 12.02 -2.21
CA MET A 283 -12.18 13.13 -1.69
C MET A 283 -12.13 14.30 -2.68
N PRO A 284 -12.17 15.56 -2.19
CA PRO A 284 -12.21 16.74 -3.02
C PRO A 284 -10.85 17.04 -3.67
N ILE A 285 -10.92 17.50 -4.92
CA ILE A 285 -9.80 18.12 -5.63
C ILE A 285 -9.39 19.39 -4.85
N PRO A 286 -8.09 19.66 -4.64
CA PRO A 286 -7.67 20.93 -4.06
C PRO A 286 -8.12 22.08 -4.95
N ASN A 287 -9.05 22.89 -4.45
CA ASN A 287 -9.56 24.05 -5.15
C ASN A 287 -8.42 25.00 -5.50
N SER A 288 -8.31 25.31 -6.80
CA SER A 288 -7.64 26.50 -7.27
C SER A 288 -8.44 27.72 -6.82
N HIS A 289 -7.91 28.48 -5.87
CA HIS A 289 -8.25 29.89 -5.76
C HIS A 289 -7.17 30.72 -6.45
N ALA A 290 -7.67 31.70 -7.19
CA ALA A 290 -7.02 32.57 -8.16
C ALA A 290 -5.82 33.36 -7.62
#